data_AF-A0A134ACR3-F1
#
_entry.id   AF-A0A134ACR3-F1
#
_cell.length_a   1.000
_cell.length_b   1.000
_cell.length_c   1.000
_cell.angle_alpha   90.00
_cell.angle_beta   90.00
_cell.angle_gamma   90.00
#
_symmetry.space_group_name_H-M   'P 1'
#
loop_
_entity.id
_entity.type
_entity.pdbx_description
1 polymer ?
#
loop_
_entity_poly.entity_id
_entity_poly.type
_entity_poly.pdbx_seq_one_letter_code
_entity_poly.pdbx_strand_id
1 'polypeptide(L)' 'MKFTETIKNKWKHFLNKLASENKKSFGDGPLDCCSLNQKENH' A
#
# COMPACT_ATOMS: atom_id res chain seq x y z
N MET A 1 24.74 -12.12 -7.24
CA MET A 1 24.93 -12.72 -5.90
C MET A 1 23.56 -13.08 -5.37
N LYS A 2 23.26 -14.38 -5.17
CA LYS A 2 21.91 -14.90 -4.90
C LYS A 2 21.15 -14.23 -3.73
N PHE A 3 21.88 -13.65 -2.78
CA PHE A 3 21.32 -12.92 -1.64
C PHE A 3 20.63 -11.60 -2.01
N THR A 4 21.21 -10.79 -2.91
CA THR A 4 20.63 -9.50 -3.27
C THR A 4 19.34 -9.65 -4.09
N GLU A 5 19.26 -10.69 -4.91
CA GLU A 5 18.04 -11.05 -5.65
C GLU A 5 16.91 -11.50 -4.73
N THR A 6 17.23 -12.26 -3.69
CA THR A 6 16.24 -12.72 -2.70
C THR A 6 15.65 -11.54 -1.92
N ILE A 7 16.48 -10.58 -1.51
CA ILE A 7 16.04 -9.36 -0.82
C ILE A 7 15.17 -8.52 -1.76
N LYS A 8 15.58 -8.36 -3.02
CA LYS A 8 14.82 -7.61 -4.03
C LYS A 8 13.42 -8.22 -4.26
N ASN A 9 13.33 -9.55 -4.31
CA ASN A 9 12.06 -10.25 -4.50
C ASN A 9 11.14 -10.11 -3.27
N LYS A 10 11.68 -10.22 -2.05
CA LYS A 10 10.92 -9.98 -0.82
C LYS A 10 10.39 -8.55 -0.74
N TRP A 11 11.22 -7.57 -1.06
CA TRP A 11 10.82 -6.16 -1.12
C TRP A 11 9.74 -5.90 -2.16
N LYS A 12 9.88 -6.46 -3.36
CA LYS A 12 8.86 -6.34 -4.42
C LYS A 12 7.52 -6.95 -3.97
N HIS A 13 7.55 -8.11 -3.32
CA HIS A 13 6.34 -8.74 -2.80
C HIS A 13 5.69 -7.89 -1.70
N PHE A 14 6.49 -7.35 -0.78
CA PHE A 14 6.01 -6.47 0.28
C PHE A 14 5.34 -5.21 -0.28
N LEU A 15 5.99 -4.52 -1.23
CA LEU A 15 5.44 -3.32 -1.86
C LEU A 15 4.15 -3.61 -2.63
N ASN A 16 4.08 -4.75 -3.34
CA ASN A 16 2.85 -5.16 -4.02
C ASN A 16 1.70 -5.42 -3.04
N LYS A 17 1.99 -6.08 -1.91
CA LYS A 17 0.98 -6.32 -0.86
C LYS A 17 0.50 -5.00 -0.26
N LEU A 18 1.42 -4.09 0.06
CA LEU A 18 1.11 -2.77 0.60
C LEU A 18 0.25 -1.95 -0.38
N ALA A 19 0.59 -1.95 -1.67
CA ALA A 19 -0.19 -1.28 -2.69
C ALA A 19 -1.61 -1.88 -2.83
N SER A 20 -1.74 -3.21 -2.78
CA SER A 20 -3.03 -3.90 -2.85
C SER A 20 -3.92 -3.56 -1.64
N GLU A 21 -3.36 -3.54 -0.44
CA GLU A 21 -4.10 -3.16 0.77
C GLU A 21 -4.50 -1.68 0.74
N ASN A 22 -3.60 -0.79 0.31
CA ASN A 22 -3.94 0.63 0.15
C ASN A 22 -5.08 0.84 -0.84
N LYS A 23 -5.07 0.15 -1.99
CA LYS A 23 -6.20 0.21 -2.94
C LYS A 23 -7.50 -0.29 -2.34
N LYS A 24 -7.45 -1.35 -1.53
CA LYS A 24 -8.63 -1.88 -0.85
C LYS A 24 -9.19 -0.92 0.20
N SER A 25 -8.33 -0.26 0.96
CA SER A 25 -8.73 0.67 2.03
C SER A 25 -9.13 2.05 1.52
N PHE A 26 -8.52 2.52 0.43
CA PHE A 26 -8.63 3.92 0.01
C PHE A 26 -9.01 4.13 -1.47
N GLY A 27 -9.09 3.05 -2.26
CA GLY A 27 -9.34 3.09 -3.70
C GLY A 27 -8.10 3.35 -4.55
N ASP A 28 -8.30 3.46 -5.87
CA ASP A 28 -7.24 3.73 -6.86
C ASP A 28 -6.99 5.24 -7.09
N GLY A 29 -7.73 6.10 -6.38
CA GLY A 29 -7.60 7.55 -6.47
C GLY A 29 -6.45 8.12 -5.63
N PRO A 30 -6.03 9.37 -5.90
CA PRO A 30 -5.11 10.07 -5.00
C PRO A 30 -5.70 10.13 -3.59
N LEU A 31 -4.85 9.88 -2.59
CA LEU A 31 -5.21 10.04 -1.20
C LEU A 31 -5.42 11.52 -0.92
N ASP A 32 -6.68 11.92 -0.84
CA ASP A 32 -7.05 13.26 -0.41
C ASP A 32 -7.24 13.29 1.11
N CYS A 33 -6.56 14.23 1.77
CA CYS A 33 -6.56 14.34 3.22
C CYS A 33 -7.97 14.58 3.77
N CYS A 34 -8.81 15.35 3.07
CA CYS A 34 -10.20 15.59 3.50
C CYS A 34 -11.04 14.30 3.42
N SER A 35 -10.80 13.49 2.38
CA SER A 35 -11.49 12.21 2.17
C SER A 35 -11.08 11.12 3.18
N LEU A 36 -9.82 11.16 3.63
CA LEU A 36 -9.27 10.27 4.66
C LEU A 36 -9.63 10.70 6.10
N ASN A 37 -10.00 11.97 6.30
CA ASN A 37 -10.40 12.51 7.60
C ASN A 37 -11.91 12.38 7.85
N GLN A 38 -12.56 11.41 7.23
CA GLN A 38 -13.89 10.98 7.66
C GLN A 38 -13.72 10.31 9.03
N LYS A 39 -13.62 11.13 10.08
CA LYS A 39 -14.09 10.73 11.40
C LYS A 39 -15.49 10.16 11.15
N GLU A 40 -15.67 8.87 11.43
CA GLU A 40 -16.99 8.30 11.67
C GLU A 40 -17.71 9.24 12.64
N ASN A 41 -18.53 10.15 12.10
CA ASN A 41 -19.64 10.71 12.83
C ASN A 41 -20.74 9.67 12.67
N HIS A 42 -20.66 8.60 13.47
CA HIS A 42 -21.77 7.70 13.73
C HIS A 42 -22.24 7.92 15.16
#